data_AF-A0A1Z4LXD3-F1
#
_entry.id   AF-A0A1Z4LXD3-F1
#
_cell.length_a   1.000
_cell.length_b   1.000
_cell.length_c   1.000
_cell.angle_alpha   90.00
_cell.angle_beta   90.00
_cell.angle_gamma   90.00
#
_symmetry.space_group_name_H-M   'P 1'
#
loop_
_entity.id
_entity.type
_entity.pdbx_description
1 polymer ?
#
loop_
_entity_poly.entity_id
_entity_poly.type
_entity_poly.pdbx_seq_one_letter_code
_entity_poly.pdbx_strand_id
1 'polypeptide(L)'
;MERPKLKNISSAEEFKNWYWLKEELIAYCREVGIKTTGGKFEIAERIVNYLNTGETQINQAQNKSIQKPASNFDWKNEPLTADTVITDNYKNNSNVRQFFLQQVGAKFSFSIDLMQWMKDNVGKTLGDAVVEWHRLQEIKKNPNYQSVIPAHNQYNQYTRDFLADNPDKSIKDARKYWQLKRSIPGNLKYSKSDLLLNDD
;
A
#
# COMPACT_ATOMS: atom_id res chain seq x y z
N MET A 1 3.87 28.49 -5.13
CA MET A 1 2.89 28.55 -4.02
C MET A 1 3.25 27.45 -3.04
N GLU A 2 3.53 27.78 -1.78
CA GLU A 2 3.99 26.78 -0.81
C GLU A 2 2.82 25.89 -0.36
N ARG A 3 3.11 24.59 -0.22
CA ARG A 3 2.13 23.64 0.29
C ARG A 3 1.74 23.98 1.74
N PRO A 4 0.44 24.03 2.08
CA PRO A 4 0.00 24.36 3.42
C PRO A 4 0.37 23.26 4.43
N LYS A 5 0.55 23.69 5.68
CA LYS A 5 0.63 22.75 6.82
C LYS A 5 -0.75 22.17 7.08
N LEU A 6 -0.83 20.87 7.34
CA LEU A 6 -2.10 20.16 7.55
C LEU A 6 -2.99 20.81 8.63
N LYS A 7 -2.38 21.35 9.70
CA LYS A 7 -3.11 22.07 10.76
C LYS A 7 -3.85 23.33 10.30
N ASN A 8 -3.49 23.88 9.15
CA ASN A 8 -4.12 25.07 8.57
C ASN A 8 -5.28 24.70 7.62
N ILE A 9 -5.48 23.41 7.33
CA ILE A 9 -6.55 22.94 6.46
C ILE A 9 -7.87 22.98 7.24
N SER A 10 -8.89 23.59 6.62
CA SER A 10 -10.18 23.83 7.28
C SER A 10 -11.32 22.96 6.77
N SER A 11 -11.15 22.28 5.63
CA SER A 11 -12.19 21.45 5.02
C SER A 11 -11.65 20.12 4.50
N ALA A 12 -12.51 19.11 4.43
CA ALA A 12 -12.16 17.82 3.85
C ALA A 12 -11.88 17.89 2.35
N GLU A 13 -12.51 18.83 1.63
CA GLU A 13 -12.25 19.05 0.20
C GLU A 13 -10.83 19.57 -0.03
N GLU A 14 -10.44 20.60 0.74
CA GLU A 14 -9.09 21.14 0.71
C GLU A 14 -8.07 20.06 1.12
N PHE A 15 -8.35 19.28 2.16
CA PHE A 15 -7.49 18.16 2.58
C PHE A 15 -7.24 17.17 1.45
N LYS A 16 -8.29 16.76 0.72
CA LYS A 16 -8.21 15.80 -0.40
C LYS A 16 -7.45 16.35 -1.60
N ASN A 17 -7.31 17.67 -1.68
CA ASN A 17 -6.60 18.35 -2.77
C ASN A 17 -5.08 18.30 -2.60
N TRP A 18 -4.58 17.82 -1.47
CA TRP A 18 -3.15 17.75 -1.17
C TRP A 18 -2.69 16.30 -0.93
N TYR A 19 -1.46 15.99 -1.36
CA TYR A 19 -0.79 14.77 -0.93
C TYR A 19 -0.34 14.93 0.53
N TRP A 20 -0.48 13.94 1.39
CA TRP A 20 0.05 14.01 2.77
C TRP A 20 1.01 12.85 3.05
N LEU A 21 2.07 13.06 3.81
CA LEU A 21 2.92 11.99 4.36
C LEU A 21 2.27 11.40 5.61
N LYS A 22 2.58 10.13 5.90
CA LYS A 22 1.94 9.44 7.04
C LYS A 22 2.28 10.13 8.36
N GLU A 23 3.50 10.62 8.48
CA GLU A 23 4.02 11.35 9.64
C GLU A 23 3.22 12.63 9.90
N GLU A 24 2.85 13.35 8.83
CA GLU A 24 2.04 14.56 8.91
C GLU A 24 0.62 14.25 9.36
N LEU A 25 0.00 13.19 8.82
CA LEU A 25 -1.31 12.74 9.24
C LEU A 25 -1.32 12.34 10.72
N ILE A 26 -0.29 11.62 11.17
CA ILE A 26 -0.14 11.23 12.58
C ILE A 26 0.06 12.45 13.47
N ALA A 27 0.90 13.41 13.07
CA ALA A 27 1.13 14.63 13.83
C ALA A 27 -0.17 15.42 14.02
N TYR A 28 -0.93 15.61 12.94
CA TYR A 28 -2.23 16.27 13.00
C TYR A 28 -3.22 15.51 13.90
N CYS A 29 -3.35 14.20 13.74
CA CYS A 29 -4.22 13.38 14.60
C CYS A 29 -3.90 13.54 16.09
N ARG A 30 -2.62 13.62 16.46
CA ARG A 30 -2.21 13.85 17.86
C ARG A 30 -2.63 15.22 18.37
N GLU A 31 -2.51 16.24 17.53
CA GLU A 31 -2.89 17.63 17.86
C GLU A 31 -4.40 17.77 18.10
N VAL A 32 -5.22 17.10 17.29
CA VAL A 32 -6.69 17.17 17.40
C VAL A 32 -7.32 16.02 18.22
N GLY A 33 -6.52 15.12 18.78
CA GLY A 33 -7.00 14.04 19.65
C GLY A 33 -7.67 12.84 18.94
N ILE A 34 -7.34 12.58 17.68
CA ILE A 34 -7.84 11.42 16.90
C ILE A 34 -6.86 10.24 16.97
N LYS A 35 -7.38 9.02 16.85
CA LYS A 35 -6.59 7.77 16.81
C LYS A 35 -5.60 7.72 15.63
N THR A 36 -4.33 7.43 15.95
CA THR A 36 -3.21 7.35 14.99
C THR A 36 -2.90 5.93 14.49
N THR A 37 -3.66 4.91 14.92
CA THR A 37 -3.40 3.51 14.57
C THR A 37 -3.80 3.18 13.12
N GLY A 38 -3.17 2.18 12.51
CA GLY A 38 -3.56 1.68 11.18
C GLY A 38 -2.73 2.22 10.00
N GLY A 39 -3.23 1.93 8.80
CA GLY A 39 -2.61 2.34 7.54
C GLY A 39 -2.74 3.84 7.26
N LYS A 40 -1.92 4.37 6.33
CA LYS A 40 -1.98 5.79 5.93
C LYS A 40 -3.39 6.21 5.49
N PHE A 41 -4.08 5.35 4.73
CA PHE A 41 -5.42 5.62 4.20
C PHE A 41 -6.49 5.66 5.29
N GLU A 42 -6.46 4.71 6.23
CA GLU A 42 -7.36 4.73 7.38
C GLU A 42 -7.19 6.01 8.21
N ILE A 43 -5.95 6.45 8.44
CA ILE A 43 -5.68 7.69 9.15
C ILE A 43 -6.23 8.90 8.35
N ALA A 44 -6.02 8.93 7.04
CA ALA A 44 -6.54 9.98 6.17
C ALA A 44 -8.08 10.04 6.15
N GLU A 45 -8.76 8.89 6.10
CA GLU A 45 -10.24 8.82 6.19
C GLU A 45 -10.74 9.35 7.54
N ARG A 46 -10.07 9.02 8.65
CA ARG A 46 -10.42 9.58 9.96
C ARG A 46 -10.29 11.09 9.99
N ILE A 47 -9.23 11.64 9.40
CA ILE A 47 -9.04 13.09 9.30
C ILE A 47 -10.15 13.73 8.45
N VAL A 48 -10.51 13.13 7.31
CA VAL A 48 -11.64 13.60 6.49
C VAL A 48 -12.94 13.62 7.28
N ASN A 49 -13.22 12.57 8.05
CA ASN A 49 -14.43 12.51 8.88
C ASN A 49 -14.43 13.59 9.97
N TYR A 50 -13.29 13.79 10.64
CA TYR A 50 -13.13 14.85 11.62
C TYR A 50 -13.32 16.24 11.01
N LEU A 51 -12.71 16.52 9.85
CA LEU A 51 -12.88 17.80 9.16
C LEU A 51 -14.33 18.06 8.73
N ASN A 52 -15.12 17.01 8.49
CA ASN A 52 -16.54 17.14 8.14
C ASN A 52 -17.47 17.28 9.36
N THR A 53 -17.12 16.70 10.50
CA THR A 53 -18.05 16.50 11.64
C THR A 53 -17.61 17.17 12.93
N GLY A 54 -16.31 17.47 13.09
CA GLY A 54 -15.69 17.87 14.35
C GLY A 54 -15.56 16.73 15.37
N GLU A 55 -16.00 15.50 15.04
CA GLU A 55 -15.99 14.39 15.99
C GLU A 55 -14.61 13.72 16.05
N THR A 56 -13.99 13.72 17.23
CA THR A 56 -12.69 13.05 17.48
C THR A 56 -12.85 11.54 17.67
N GLN A 57 -14.07 11.10 17.95
CA GLN A 57 -14.46 9.71 18.08
C GLN A 57 -15.34 9.36 16.90
N ILE A 58 -14.97 8.31 16.16
CA ILE A 58 -15.99 7.60 15.38
C ILE A 58 -16.91 6.97 16.42
N ASN A 59 -18.09 7.55 16.64
CA ASN A 59 -19.21 6.84 17.26
C ASN A 59 -19.34 5.51 16.52
N GLN A 60 -19.13 4.43 17.26
CA GLN A 60 -18.79 3.11 16.75
C GLN A 60 -19.91 2.51 15.90
N ALA A 61 -19.95 2.81 14.60
CA ALA A 61 -20.85 2.14 13.65
C ALA A 61 -20.10 1.43 12.51
N GLN A 62 -18.78 1.32 12.62
CA GLN A 62 -17.97 0.41 11.80
C GLN A 62 -16.93 -0.29 12.67
N ASN A 63 -17.36 -0.85 13.81
CA ASN A 63 -16.69 -2.03 14.32
C ASN A 63 -16.98 -3.17 13.34
N LYS A 64 -16.31 -3.18 12.17
CA LYS A 64 -15.87 -4.46 11.65
C LYS A 64 -14.93 -4.95 12.74
N SER A 65 -15.45 -5.72 13.69
CA SER A 65 -14.56 -6.45 14.59
C SER A 65 -13.64 -7.20 13.63
N ILE A 66 -12.38 -6.81 13.62
CA ILE A 66 -11.37 -7.66 13.02
C ILE A 66 -11.45 -8.88 13.92
N GLN A 67 -12.21 -9.88 13.48
CA GLN A 67 -12.38 -11.09 14.27
C GLN A 67 -10.98 -11.56 14.58
N LYS A 68 -10.71 -11.74 15.87
CA LYS A 68 -9.42 -12.24 16.30
C LYS A 68 -9.21 -13.55 15.54
N PRO A 69 -8.06 -13.75 14.87
CA PRO A 69 -7.81 -14.99 14.18
C PRO A 69 -8.03 -16.17 15.13
N ALA A 70 -8.70 -17.20 14.65
CA ALA A 70 -8.95 -18.43 15.39
C ALA A 70 -7.64 -19.20 15.60
N SER A 71 -6.72 -19.13 14.65
CA SER A 71 -5.40 -19.76 14.76
C SER A 71 -4.46 -18.98 15.70
N ASN A 72 -3.73 -19.73 16.51
CA ASN A 72 -2.60 -19.25 17.31
C ASN A 72 -1.23 -19.66 16.74
N PHE A 73 -1.18 -20.20 15.51
CA PHE A 73 0.06 -20.68 14.89
C PHE A 73 1.12 -19.58 14.83
N ASP A 74 2.32 -19.87 15.35
CA ASP A 74 3.43 -18.92 15.37
C ASP A 74 4.25 -18.99 14.07
N TRP A 75 3.73 -18.31 13.05
CA TRP A 75 4.39 -18.17 11.74
C TRP A 75 5.83 -17.65 11.81
N LYS A 76 6.25 -17.01 12.90
CA LYS A 76 7.59 -16.41 13.01
C LYS A 76 8.63 -17.43 13.44
N ASN A 77 8.27 -18.37 14.31
CA ASN A 77 9.23 -19.24 14.99
C ASN A 77 9.01 -20.73 14.71
N GLU A 78 7.79 -21.13 14.32
CA GLU A 78 7.50 -22.53 14.00
C GLU A 78 8.24 -22.98 12.72
N PRO A 79 8.75 -24.22 12.66
CA PRO A 79 9.27 -24.81 11.44
C PRO A 79 8.19 -24.88 10.35
N LEU A 80 8.55 -24.48 9.13
CA LEU A 80 7.65 -24.48 7.98
C LEU A 80 8.05 -25.60 7.02
N THR A 81 7.06 -26.38 6.58
CA THR A 81 7.21 -27.45 5.59
C THR A 81 6.19 -27.25 4.48
N ALA A 82 6.31 -28.04 3.39
CA ALA A 82 5.33 -28.02 2.31
C ALA A 82 3.91 -28.38 2.81
N ASP A 83 3.79 -29.17 3.87
CA ASP A 83 2.49 -29.58 4.44
C ASP A 83 1.93 -28.57 5.45
N THR A 84 2.67 -27.51 5.81
CA THR A 84 2.17 -26.50 6.74
C THR A 84 0.92 -25.82 6.17
N VAL A 85 -0.18 -25.94 6.90
CA VAL A 85 -1.47 -25.35 6.52
C VAL A 85 -1.47 -23.84 6.75
N ILE A 86 -1.92 -23.10 5.75
CA ILE A 86 -2.13 -21.66 5.80
C ILE A 86 -3.31 -21.39 6.71
N THR A 87 -3.07 -20.59 7.75
CA THR A 87 -4.06 -20.26 8.77
C THR A 87 -4.50 -18.81 8.65
N ASP A 88 -5.63 -18.47 9.25
CA ASP A 88 -6.25 -17.14 9.20
C ASP A 88 -5.42 -16.04 9.87
N ASN A 89 -4.40 -16.41 10.66
CA ASN A 89 -3.43 -15.49 11.26
C ASN A 89 -2.14 -15.33 10.43
N TYR A 90 -2.10 -15.86 9.20
CA TYR A 90 -0.94 -15.82 8.31
C TYR A 90 -0.37 -14.41 8.11
N LYS A 91 0.97 -14.30 8.15
CA LYS A 91 1.70 -13.07 7.86
C LYS A 91 2.96 -13.37 7.05
N ASN A 92 3.20 -12.55 6.03
CA ASN A 92 4.50 -12.55 5.33
C ASN A 92 5.58 -12.05 6.31
N ASN A 93 6.48 -12.92 6.70
CA ASN A 93 7.59 -12.59 7.59
C ASN A 93 8.89 -13.20 7.06
N SER A 94 10.00 -13.02 7.78
CA SER A 94 11.29 -13.57 7.38
C SER A 94 11.30 -15.10 7.34
N ASN A 95 10.62 -15.77 8.26
CA ASN A 95 10.54 -17.24 8.32
C ASN A 95 9.86 -17.82 7.07
N VAL A 96 8.68 -17.29 6.71
CA VAL A 96 7.97 -17.65 5.48
C VAL A 96 8.83 -17.36 4.25
N ARG A 97 9.54 -16.22 4.23
CA ARG A 97 10.48 -15.91 3.13
C ARG A 97 11.57 -16.96 3.00
N GLN A 98 12.16 -17.41 4.11
CA GLN A 98 13.20 -18.43 4.10
C GLN A 98 12.67 -19.76 3.57
N PHE A 99 11.47 -20.17 3.99
CA PHE A 99 10.80 -21.34 3.43
C PHE A 99 10.72 -21.27 1.90
N PHE A 100 10.17 -20.18 1.34
CA PHE A 100 10.05 -20.06 -0.11
C PHE A 100 11.41 -19.96 -0.81
N LEU A 101 12.41 -19.31 -0.21
CA LEU A 101 13.77 -19.28 -0.75
C LEU A 101 14.39 -20.70 -0.81
N GLN A 102 14.08 -21.57 0.15
CA GLN A 102 14.53 -22.97 0.13
C GLN A 102 13.80 -23.79 -0.94
N GLN A 103 12.48 -23.60 -1.11
CA GLN A 103 11.68 -24.36 -2.07
C GLN A 103 11.88 -23.91 -3.53
N VAL A 104 12.01 -22.61 -3.74
CA VAL A 104 12.00 -21.98 -5.08
C VAL A 104 13.38 -21.45 -5.48
N GLY A 105 14.23 -21.10 -4.52
CA GLY A 105 15.55 -20.51 -4.75
C GLY A 105 15.55 -18.98 -4.77
N ALA A 106 16.72 -18.42 -5.10
CA ALA A 106 17.01 -16.97 -5.02
C ALA A 106 16.12 -16.06 -5.88
N LYS A 107 15.37 -16.63 -6.84
CA LYS A 107 14.40 -15.90 -7.67
C LYS A 107 13.12 -15.55 -6.93
N PHE A 108 12.89 -16.11 -5.74
CA PHE A 108 11.68 -15.87 -4.98
C PHE A 108 11.54 -14.40 -4.57
N SER A 109 10.35 -13.86 -4.83
CA SER A 109 9.88 -12.60 -4.28
C SER A 109 8.39 -12.69 -3.98
N PHE A 110 7.96 -12.04 -2.91
CA PHE A 110 6.54 -11.84 -2.65
C PHE A 110 5.96 -10.92 -3.71
N SER A 111 4.80 -11.30 -4.23
CA SER A 111 3.98 -10.45 -5.10
C SER A 111 2.61 -10.24 -4.48
N ILE A 112 1.94 -9.15 -4.86
CA ILE A 112 0.60 -8.83 -4.34
C ILE A 112 -0.36 -9.99 -4.59
N ASP A 113 -0.30 -10.59 -5.78
CA ASP A 113 -1.16 -11.71 -6.17
C ASP A 113 -0.96 -12.93 -5.29
N LEU A 114 0.30 -13.31 -5.01
CA LEU A 114 0.59 -14.41 -4.09
C LEU A 114 0.11 -14.08 -2.68
N MET A 115 0.39 -12.87 -2.19
CA MET A 115 -0.02 -12.47 -0.84
C MET A 115 -1.54 -12.44 -0.68
N GLN A 116 -2.27 -12.11 -1.74
CA GLN A 116 -3.72 -12.14 -1.77
C GLN A 116 -4.23 -13.59 -1.82
N TRP A 117 -3.66 -14.41 -2.70
CA TRP A 117 -3.98 -15.83 -2.78
C TRP A 117 -3.79 -16.54 -1.43
N MET A 118 -2.69 -16.28 -0.71
CA MET A 118 -2.46 -16.85 0.62
C MET A 118 -3.57 -16.49 1.61
N LYS A 119 -4.08 -15.26 1.59
CA LYS A 119 -5.16 -14.81 2.46
C LYS A 119 -6.51 -15.43 2.10
N ASP A 120 -6.76 -15.62 0.81
CA ASP A 120 -8.03 -16.15 0.30
C ASP A 120 -8.09 -17.69 0.37
N ASN A 121 -6.95 -18.35 0.63
CA ASN A 121 -6.82 -19.81 0.63
C ASN A 121 -6.38 -20.36 2.00
N VAL A 122 -6.94 -19.84 3.09
CA VAL A 122 -6.84 -20.47 4.42
C VAL A 122 -7.31 -21.93 4.33
N GLY A 123 -6.52 -22.86 4.87
CA GLY A 123 -6.75 -24.30 4.77
C GLY A 123 -5.92 -25.00 3.69
N LYS A 124 -5.34 -24.28 2.71
CA LYS A 124 -4.35 -24.84 1.78
C LYS A 124 -2.96 -24.92 2.41
N THR A 125 -2.03 -25.61 1.76
CA THR A 125 -0.67 -25.77 2.29
C THR A 125 0.33 -24.78 1.70
N LEU A 126 1.50 -24.64 2.33
CA LEU A 126 2.62 -23.92 1.73
C LEU A 126 3.15 -24.57 0.45
N GLY A 127 2.98 -25.88 0.28
CA GLY A 127 3.25 -26.59 -0.97
C GLY A 127 2.34 -26.11 -2.10
N ASP A 128 1.04 -25.96 -1.84
CA ASP A 128 0.09 -25.37 -2.80
C ASP A 128 0.50 -23.93 -3.16
N ALA A 129 1.00 -23.18 -2.18
CA ALA A 129 1.47 -21.81 -2.39
C ALA A 129 2.73 -21.75 -3.29
N VAL A 130 3.63 -22.73 -3.20
CA VAL A 130 4.78 -22.86 -4.10
C VAL A 130 4.32 -23.13 -5.53
N VAL A 131 3.36 -24.04 -5.71
CA VAL A 131 2.76 -24.30 -7.03
C VAL A 131 2.12 -23.04 -7.60
N GLU A 132 1.36 -22.31 -6.79
CA GLU A 132 0.75 -21.04 -7.21
C GLU A 132 1.80 -19.99 -7.56
N TRP A 133 2.89 -19.91 -6.80
CA TRP A 133 3.99 -19.00 -7.13
C TRP A 133 4.54 -19.26 -8.53
N HIS A 134 4.78 -20.52 -8.89
CA HIS A 134 5.23 -20.90 -10.23
C HIS A 134 4.21 -20.52 -11.31
N ARG A 135 2.92 -20.81 -11.07
CA ARG A 135 1.84 -20.41 -11.99
C ARG A 135 1.83 -18.89 -12.23
N LEU A 136 2.01 -18.09 -11.18
CA LEU A 136 2.10 -16.63 -11.26
C LEU A 136 3.35 -16.17 -12.01
N GLN A 137 4.48 -16.88 -11.91
CA GLN A 137 5.67 -16.55 -12.72
C GLN A 137 5.42 -16.81 -14.21
N GLU A 138 4.76 -17.90 -14.57
CA GLU A 138 4.42 -18.18 -15.97
C GLU A 138 3.48 -17.12 -16.55
N ILE A 139 2.48 -16.67 -15.79
CA ILE A 139 1.61 -15.55 -16.21
C ILE A 139 2.43 -14.28 -16.47
N LYS A 140 3.40 -13.97 -15.60
CA LYS A 140 4.27 -12.79 -15.72
C LYS A 140 5.19 -12.81 -16.93
N LYS A 141 5.41 -13.97 -17.56
CA LYS A 141 6.17 -14.07 -18.82
C LYS A 141 5.37 -13.56 -20.02
N ASN A 142 4.04 -13.45 -19.91
CA ASN A 142 3.24 -12.89 -20.99
C ASN A 142 3.62 -11.41 -21.18
N PRO A 143 4.01 -10.97 -22.39
CA PRO A 143 4.38 -9.57 -22.64
C PRO A 143 3.24 -8.58 -22.38
N ASN A 144 1.99 -9.04 -22.44
CA ASN A 144 0.80 -8.25 -22.13
C ASN A 144 0.42 -8.26 -20.65
N TYR A 145 1.15 -8.99 -19.79
CA TYR A 145 0.89 -8.98 -18.37
C TYR A 145 1.23 -7.62 -17.77
N GLN A 146 0.28 -7.09 -17.01
CA GLN A 146 0.49 -5.89 -16.21
C GLN A 146 -0.10 -6.10 -14.83
N SER A 147 0.72 -5.86 -13.79
CA SER A 147 0.24 -5.96 -12.42
C SER A 147 -0.77 -4.85 -12.13
N VAL A 148 -1.81 -5.20 -11.37
CA VAL A 148 -2.75 -4.22 -10.85
C VAL A 148 -2.07 -3.43 -9.74
N ILE A 149 -1.95 -2.12 -9.92
CA ILE A 149 -1.50 -1.21 -8.87
C ILE A 149 -2.74 -0.79 -8.09
N PRO A 150 -2.84 -1.09 -6.78
CA PRO A 150 -3.96 -0.64 -5.98
C PRO A 150 -4.13 0.87 -6.06
N ALA A 151 -5.37 1.36 -6.16
CA ALA A 151 -5.67 2.79 -6.36
C ALA A 151 -5.00 3.72 -5.32
N HIS A 152 -4.75 3.18 -4.13
CA HIS A 152 -4.11 3.89 -3.04
C HIS A 152 -2.59 4.08 -3.25
N ASN A 153 -1.94 3.28 -4.10
CA ASN A 153 -0.51 3.36 -4.37
C ASN A 153 -0.18 4.35 -5.51
N GLN A 154 -0.50 5.62 -5.25
CA GLN A 154 -0.43 6.72 -6.22
C GLN A 154 0.96 6.92 -6.80
N TYR A 155 2.03 6.83 -6.00
CA TYR A 155 3.40 7.00 -6.49
C TYR A 155 3.80 5.92 -7.50
N ASN A 156 3.45 4.66 -7.24
CA ASN A 156 3.76 3.57 -8.18
C ASN A 156 2.93 3.71 -9.46
N GLN A 157 1.67 4.14 -9.35
CA GLN A 157 0.83 4.45 -10.51
C GLN A 157 1.43 5.58 -11.34
N TYR A 158 1.77 6.71 -10.70
CA TYR A 158 2.42 7.85 -11.33
C TYR A 158 3.70 7.45 -12.05
N THR A 159 4.57 6.67 -11.39
CA THR A 159 5.85 6.22 -11.96
C THR A 159 5.62 5.36 -13.20
N ARG A 160 4.65 4.45 -13.15
CA ARG A 160 4.31 3.59 -14.29
C ARG A 160 3.82 4.40 -15.48
N ASP A 161 2.89 5.32 -15.25
CA ASP A 161 2.31 6.15 -16.31
C ASP A 161 3.36 7.11 -16.89
N PHE A 162 4.20 7.70 -16.04
CA PHE A 162 5.31 8.56 -16.44
C PHE A 162 6.29 7.84 -17.36
N LEU A 163 6.77 6.65 -16.98
CA LEU A 163 7.76 5.92 -17.76
C LEU A 163 7.16 5.35 -19.07
N ALA A 164 5.87 5.02 -19.07
CA ALA A 164 5.18 4.57 -20.28
C ALA A 164 5.09 5.67 -21.34
N ASP A 165 4.86 6.92 -20.94
CA ASP A 165 4.77 8.07 -21.85
C ASP A 165 6.13 8.72 -22.16
N ASN A 166 7.19 8.34 -21.41
CA ASN A 166 8.54 8.90 -21.52
C ASN A 166 9.61 7.79 -21.54
N PRO A 167 9.75 7.03 -22.64
CA PRO A 167 10.65 5.87 -22.71
C PRO A 167 12.14 6.24 -22.63
N ASP A 168 12.49 7.50 -22.86
CA ASP A 168 13.85 8.05 -22.74
C ASP A 168 14.20 8.47 -21.30
N LYS A 169 13.22 8.55 -20.40
CA LYS A 169 13.40 9.01 -19.02
C LYS A 169 13.63 7.87 -18.03
N SER A 170 14.31 8.21 -16.95
CA SER A 170 14.65 7.28 -15.89
C SER A 170 13.67 7.34 -14.72
N ILE A 171 13.74 6.33 -13.83
CA ILE A 171 13.04 6.35 -12.54
C ILE A 171 13.46 7.56 -11.69
N LYS A 172 14.68 8.10 -11.86
CA LYS A 172 15.11 9.31 -11.14
C LYS A 172 14.31 10.52 -11.60
N ASP A 173 14.01 10.62 -12.89
CA ASP A 173 13.18 11.69 -13.45
C ASP A 173 11.74 11.57 -12.94
N ALA A 174 11.17 10.35 -12.95
CA ALA A 174 9.84 10.10 -12.39
C ALA A 174 9.76 10.54 -10.91
N ARG A 175 10.81 10.29 -10.11
CA ARG A 175 10.90 10.75 -8.72
C ARG A 175 10.96 12.27 -8.59
N LYS A 176 11.74 12.93 -9.44
CA LYS A 176 11.84 14.39 -9.48
C LYS A 176 10.46 15.01 -9.73
N TYR A 177 9.81 14.61 -10.82
CA TYR A 177 8.51 15.16 -11.19
C TYR A 177 7.39 14.77 -10.21
N TRP A 178 7.46 13.59 -9.59
CA TRP A 178 6.58 13.25 -8.48
C TRP A 178 6.75 14.18 -7.28
N GLN A 179 7.99 14.57 -6.94
CA GLN A 179 8.26 15.51 -5.84
C GLN A 179 7.68 16.90 -6.12
N LEU A 180 7.75 17.36 -7.37
CA LEU A 180 7.12 18.60 -7.82
C LEU A 180 5.59 18.48 -7.85
N LYS A 181 5.06 17.37 -8.37
CA LYS A 181 3.61 17.14 -8.48
C LYS A 181 2.92 17.13 -7.12
N ARG A 182 3.56 16.56 -6.10
CA ARG A 182 2.99 16.48 -4.74
C ARG A 182 3.13 17.77 -3.92
N SER A 183 3.84 18.78 -4.43
CA SER A 183 3.95 20.11 -3.82
C SER A 183 2.91 21.09 -4.34
N ILE A 184 2.14 20.73 -5.37
CA ILE A 184 1.02 21.50 -5.89
C ILE A 184 -0.32 20.84 -5.54
N PRO A 185 -1.41 21.62 -5.41
CA PRO A 185 -2.73 21.05 -5.17
C PRO A 185 -3.28 20.38 -6.43
N GLY A 186 -4.06 19.32 -6.26
CA GLY A 186 -4.79 18.66 -7.34
C GLY A 186 -4.68 17.14 -7.32
N ASN A 187 -5.13 16.53 -8.42
CA ASN A 187 -4.98 15.10 -8.60
C ASN A 187 -3.49 14.73 -8.81
N LEU A 188 -3.10 13.57 -8.29
CA LEU A 188 -1.72 13.09 -8.31
C LEU A 188 -1.49 12.08 -9.43
N LYS A 189 -2.32 12.13 -10.48
CA LYS A 189 -2.12 11.32 -11.68
C LYS A 189 -1.08 12.01 -12.56
N TYR A 190 -0.30 11.21 -13.27
CA TYR A 190 0.66 11.72 -14.23
C TYR A 190 -0.07 12.47 -15.35
N SER A 191 0.52 13.59 -15.79
CA SER A 191 0.11 14.32 -16.98
C SER A 191 1.34 14.87 -17.72
N LYS A 192 1.26 15.03 -19.04
CA LYS A 192 2.37 15.59 -19.85
C LYS A 192 2.82 16.96 -19.37
N SER A 193 1.89 17.78 -18.87
CA SER A 193 2.20 19.09 -18.29
C SER A 193 3.07 19.03 -17.04
N ASP A 194 3.18 17.87 -16.38
CA ASP A 194 4.07 17.73 -15.22
C ASP A 194 5.54 17.95 -15.60
N LEU A 195 5.92 17.72 -16.87
CA LEU A 195 7.28 17.99 -17.37
C LEU A 195 7.65 19.48 -17.39
N LEU A 196 6.64 20.36 -17.32
CA LEU A 196 6.80 21.81 -17.25
C LEU A 196 6.98 22.32 -15.82
N LEU A 197 6.82 21.44 -14.82
CA LEU A 197 7.05 21.80 -13.42
C LEU A 197 8.54 22.06 -13.18
N ASN A 198 8.84 23.13 -12.47
CA ASN A 198 10.18 23.51 -12.07
C ASN A 198 10.24 23.68 -10.55
N ASP A 199 11.46 23.58 -10.01
CA ASP A 199 11.75 23.94 -8.63
C ASP A 199 11.78 25.48 -8.55
N ASP A 200 10.63 26.11 -8.28
CA ASP A 200 10.54 27.54 -7.95
C ASP A 200 10.98 27.82 -6.50
#